data_AF-A0A957WTK8-F1
#
_entry.id   AF-A0A957WTK8-F1
#
_cell.length_a   1.000
_cell.length_b   1.000
_cell.length_c   1.000
_cell.angle_alpha   90.00
_cell.angle_beta   90.00
_cell.angle_gamma   90.00
#
_symmetry.space_group_name_H-M   'P 1'
#
loop_
_entity.id
_entity.type
_entity.pdbx_description
1 polymer ?
#
loop_
_entity_poly.entity_id
_entity_poly.type
_entity_poly.pdbx_seq_one_letter_code
_entity_poly.pdbx_strand_id
1 'polypeptide(L)' 'ETGETIWTESSYKYTPTELAALAGRAGLAVEKVWTDPNRLFSVQYLTSRNA' A
#
# COMPACT_ATOMS: atom_id res chain seq x y z
N GLU A 1 24.32 -16.55 -20.97
CA GLU A 1 23.86 -17.76 -21.70
C GLU A 1 22.58 -17.43 -22.49
N THR A 2 22.19 -18.16 -23.53
CA THR A 2 20.90 -17.87 -24.21
C THR A 2 19.74 -18.19 -23.28
N GLY A 3 18.94 -17.19 -22.90
CA GLY A 3 17.78 -17.35 -22.00
C GLY A 3 18.02 -16.94 -20.55
N GLU A 4 19.21 -16.45 -20.20
CA GLU A 4 19.46 -15.82 -18.91
C GLU A 4 18.64 -14.53 -18.76
N THR A 5 17.92 -14.38 -17.65
CA THR A 5 17.11 -13.19 -17.34
C THR A 5 17.60 -12.51 -16.07
N ILE A 6 17.35 -11.20 -15.97
CA ILE A 6 17.63 -10.43 -14.77
C ILE A 6 16.33 -9.88 -14.19
N TRP A 7 16.27 -9.77 -12.87
CA TRP A 7 15.16 -9.13 -12.17
C TRP A 7 15.29 -7.60 -12.29
N THR A 8 14.36 -6.96 -12.98
CA THR A 8 14.37 -5.50 -13.16
C THR A 8 13.48 -4.76 -12.16
N GLU A 9 12.38 -5.36 -11.72
CA GLU A 9 11.39 -4.71 -10.86
C GLU A 9 10.54 -5.71 -10.06
N SER A 10 10.14 -5.31 -8.85
CA SER A 10 8.99 -5.88 -8.14
C SER A 10 7.98 -4.78 -7.81
N SER A 11 6.69 -5.03 -8.05
CA SER A 11 5.62 -4.09 -7.70
C SER A 11 4.60 -4.76 -6.79
N TYR A 12 4.88 -4.75 -5.49
CA TYR A 12 4.01 -5.31 -4.46
C TYR A 12 2.68 -4.55 -4.37
N LYS A 13 1.58 -5.29 -4.36
CA LYS A 13 0.21 -4.75 -4.27
C LYS A 13 -0.35 -5.09 -2.90
N TYR A 14 -1.08 -4.14 -2.33
CA TYR A 14 -1.69 -4.27 -1.01
C TYR A 14 -3.18 -3.99 -1.11
N THR A 15 -3.96 -4.75 -0.36
CA THR A 15 -5.33 -4.37 -0.03
C THR A 15 -5.34 -3.19 0.94
N PRO A 16 -6.44 -2.43 1.04
CA PRO A 16 -6.56 -1.36 2.03
C PRO A 16 -6.32 -1.83 3.47
N THR A 17 -6.75 -3.05 3.81
CA THR A 17 -6.56 -3.62 5.15
C THR A 17 -5.10 -3.94 5.45
N GLU A 18 -4.37 -4.51 4.49
CA GLU A 18 -2.94 -4.78 4.67
C GLU A 18 -2.13 -3.49 4.82
N LEU A 19 -2.46 -2.45 4.03
CA LEU A 19 -1.79 -1.16 4.16
C LEU A 19 -2.12 -0.49 5.49
N ALA A 20 -3.36 -0.55 5.98
CA ALA A 20 -3.73 -0.04 7.30
C ALA A 20 -2.97 -0.76 8.43
N ALA A 21 -2.78 -2.08 8.33
CA ALA A 21 -1.96 -2.83 9.28
C ALA A 21 -0.48 -2.42 9.22
N LEU A 22 0.06 -2.17 8.03
CA LEU A 22 1.42 -1.66 7.84
C LEU A 22 1.58 -0.25 8.44
N ALA A 23 0.63 0.65 8.18
CA ALA A 23 0.58 2.00 8.74
C ALA A 23 0.52 1.98 10.28
N GLY A 24 -0.29 1.07 10.85
CA GLY A 24 -0.39 0.88 12.29
C GLY A 24 0.94 0.50 12.94
N ARG A 25 1.73 -0.37 12.29
CA ARG A 25 3.09 -0.71 12.76
C ARG A 25 4.05 0.48 12.73
N ALA A 26 3.76 1.48 11.91
CA ALA A 26 4.52 2.72 11.81
C ALA A 26 3.98 3.86 12.72
N GLY A 27 3.00 3.58 13.59
CA GLY A 27 2.40 4.59 14.48
C GLY A 27 1.40 5.54 13.81
N LEU A 28 0.98 5.22 12.59
CA LEU A 28 -0.02 5.99 11.84
C LEU A 28 -1.40 5.31 11.90
N ALA A 29 -2.45 6.09 11.68
CA ALA A 29 -3.81 5.59 11.51
C ALA A 29 -4.37 6.04 10.16
N VAL A 30 -5.05 5.15 9.45
CA VAL A 30 -5.80 5.50 8.24
C VAL A 30 -7.10 6.17 8.67
N GLU A 31 -7.29 7.43 8.30
CA GLU A 31 -8.53 8.16 8.59
C GLU A 31 -9.52 8.09 7.44
N LYS A 32 -9.02 8.08 6.19
CA LYS A 32 -9.88 8.03 5.01
C LYS A 32 -9.25 7.25 3.89
N VAL A 33 -10.09 6.54 3.16
CA VAL A 33 -9.72 5.80 1.94
C VAL A 33 -10.62 6.28 0.80
N TRP A 34 -9.99 6.65 -0.31
CA TRP A 34 -10.69 6.87 -1.58
C TRP A 34 -10.29 5.79 -2.57
N THR A 35 -11.20 5.46 -3.46
CA THR A 35 -10.98 4.48 -4.51
C THR A 35 -11.72 4.93 -5.77
N ASP A 36 -11.22 4.53 -6.93
CA ASP A 36 -11.94 4.70 -8.18
C ASP A 36 -13.22 3.81 -8.21
N PRO A 37 -14.20 4.07 -9.09
CA PRO A 37 -15.46 3.31 -9.11
C PRO A 37 -15.28 1.80 -9.27
N ASN A 38 -14.21 1.36 -9.94
CA ASN A 38 -13.92 -0.06 -10.18
C ASN A 38 -13.04 -0.66 -9.07
N ARG A 39 -12.64 0.13 -8.08
CA ARG A 39 -11.82 -0.26 -6.93
C ARG A 39 -10.45 -0.84 -7.29
N LEU A 40 -9.84 -0.33 -8.38
CA LEU A 40 -8.54 -0.79 -8.88
C LEU A 40 -7.36 -0.10 -8.18
N PHE A 41 -7.57 1.07 -7.61
CA PHE A 41 -6.57 1.84 -6.89
C PHE A 41 -7.16 2.50 -5.65
N SER A 42 -6.32 2.70 -4.63
CA SER A 42 -6.73 3.40 -3.41
C SER A 42 -5.73 4.47 -3.02
N VAL A 43 -6.25 5.62 -2.57
CA VAL A 43 -5.48 6.65 -1.87
C VAL A 43 -5.91 6.62 -0.41
N GLN A 44 -4.94 6.60 0.51
CA GLN A 44 -5.18 6.52 1.95
C GLN A 44 -4.63 7.79 2.62
N TYR A 45 -5.48 8.52 3.35
CA TYR A 45 -5.07 9.64 4.18
C TYR A 45 -4.78 9.14 5.59
N LEU A 46 -3.56 9.40 6.06
CA LEU A 46 -3.05 8.91 7.33
C LEU A 46 -2.72 10.09 8.24
N THR A 47 -3.02 9.92 9.52
CA THR A 47 -2.62 10.86 10.59
C THR A 47 -1.71 10.15 11.58
N SER A 48 -0.86 10.94 12.25
CA SER A 48 -0.13 10.44 13.41
C SER A 48 -1.10 10.16 14.53
N ARG A 49 -0.98 9.00 15.18
CA ARG A 49 -1.60 8.84 16.49
C ARG A 49 -0.84 9.79 17.42
N ASN A 50 -1.45 10.92 17.79
CA ASN A 50 -0.91 11.77 18.85
C ASN A 50 -0.70 10.88 20.08
N ALA A 51 0.52 10.90 20.62
CA ALA A 51 0.87 10.20 21.86
C ALA A 51 0.06 10.75 23.04
#